data_AF-A0A3A6NKN5-F1
#
_entry.id   AF-A0A3A6NKN5-F1
#
_cell.length_a   1.000
_cell.length_b   1.000
_cell.length_c   1.000
_cell.angle_alpha   90.00
_cell.angle_beta   90.00
_cell.angle_gamma   90.00
#
_symmetry.space_group_name_H-M   'P 1'
#
loop_
_entity.id
_entity.type
_entity.pdbx_description
1 polymer ?
#
loop_
_entity_poly.entity_id
_entity_poly.type
_entity_poly.pdbx_seq_one_letter_code
_entity_poly.pdbx_strand_id
1 'polypeptide(L)'
;MYPLTHLYFAGKVLGSLDDSTVLGSIFPDMTILIDIDWNRSHSLGLELWRHFQEKNKDLVDFSLGVISHGIEPKGLDYYSDEKFRSFEKGYCFEKARPLVESVVEACFISSGDGWWKAHNFIEMGIELYIYEKRPELLPLLQKSLADAVLVRKLCQELSSILDRDETTLEKMFSAFKKFFADEPLDAQLLALRYQKQIYFRHNIESIDLVKSRDIIQKAKELVVSDIEDFFLEVKEQMAPIWNEVFEKN
;
A
#
# COMPACT_ATOMS: atom_id res chain seq x y z
N MET A 1 -1.92 -1.65 -3.40
CA MET A 1 -1.38 -0.37 -3.95
C MET A 1 0.05 -0.16 -3.41
N TYR A 2 0.74 0.97 -3.73
CA TYR A 2 2.07 1.27 -3.19
C TYR A 2 2.01 2.35 -2.09
N PRO A 3 3.04 2.47 -1.21
CA PRO A 3 2.93 3.24 0.03
C PRO A 3 2.54 4.72 -0.08
N LEU A 4 3.11 5.52 -0.99
CA LEU A 4 2.72 6.94 -1.09
C LEU A 4 1.27 7.10 -1.55
N THR A 5 0.79 6.17 -2.37
CA THR A 5 -0.62 6.10 -2.77
C THR A 5 -1.53 5.86 -1.57
N HIS A 6 -1.16 4.96 -0.66
CA HIS A 6 -1.91 4.74 0.58
C HIS A 6 -1.93 5.98 1.48
N LEU A 7 -0.78 6.64 1.66
CA LEU A 7 -0.71 7.90 2.42
C LEU A 7 -1.63 8.96 1.81
N TYR A 8 -1.54 9.14 0.49
CA TYR A 8 -2.36 10.11 -0.23
C TYR A 8 -3.86 9.86 -0.03
N PHE A 9 -4.26 8.60 -0.15
CA PHE A 9 -5.65 8.20 0.03
C PHE A 9 -6.11 8.34 1.49
N ALA A 10 -5.29 7.93 2.46
CA ALA A 10 -5.56 8.10 3.89
C ALA A 10 -5.81 9.58 4.23
N GLY A 11 -4.98 10.50 3.72
CA GLY A 11 -5.17 11.93 3.91
C GLY A 11 -6.47 12.46 3.28
N LYS A 12 -6.92 11.89 2.16
CA LYS A 12 -8.21 12.25 1.54
C LYS A 12 -9.40 11.80 2.36
N VAL A 13 -9.36 10.61 2.95
CA VAL A 13 -10.50 10.03 3.67
C VAL A 13 -10.57 10.52 5.12
N LEU A 14 -9.43 10.65 5.80
CA LEU A 14 -9.34 11.07 7.21
C LEU A 14 -9.21 12.60 7.37
N GLY A 15 -8.85 13.33 6.32
CA GLY A 15 -8.73 14.80 6.33
C GLY A 15 -7.41 15.34 6.87
N SER A 16 -6.63 14.51 7.57
CA SER A 16 -5.28 14.83 8.03
C SER A 16 -4.37 13.59 8.03
N LEU A 17 -3.06 13.81 8.04
CA LEU A 17 -2.04 12.78 8.19
C LEU A 17 -1.12 13.16 9.35
N ASP A 18 -1.29 12.49 10.48
CA ASP A 18 -0.30 12.49 11.56
C ASP A 18 0.64 11.28 11.41
N ASP A 19 1.68 11.20 12.25
CA ASP A 19 2.68 10.12 12.14
C ASP A 19 2.04 8.73 12.37
N SER A 20 1.04 8.63 13.24
CA SER A 20 0.27 7.40 13.49
C SER A 20 -0.50 6.95 12.26
N THR A 21 -1.26 7.85 11.63
CA THR A 21 -2.04 7.57 10.43
C THR A 21 -1.13 7.15 9.27
N VAL A 22 0.00 7.85 9.10
CA VAL A 22 0.98 7.53 8.06
C VAL A 22 1.46 6.09 8.22
N LEU A 23 1.94 5.71 9.40
CA LEU A 23 2.41 4.35 9.66
C LEU A 23 1.28 3.31 9.51
N GLY A 24 0.07 3.63 9.97
CA GLY A 24 -1.09 2.77 9.84
C GLY A 24 -1.46 2.48 8.39
N SER A 25 -1.42 3.51 7.53
CA SER A 25 -1.81 3.41 6.12
C SER A 25 -0.92 2.50 5.28
N ILE A 26 0.29 2.17 5.75
CA ILE A 26 1.23 1.28 5.05
C ILE A 26 1.49 -0.02 5.80
N PHE A 27 1.00 -0.12 7.03
CA PHE A 27 1.30 -1.23 7.92
C PHE A 27 0.94 -2.60 7.32
N PRO A 28 -0.21 -2.81 6.66
CA PRO A 28 -0.55 -4.12 6.10
C PRO A 28 0.46 -4.67 5.10
N ASP A 29 1.15 -3.80 4.35
CA ASP A 29 2.22 -4.18 3.43
C ASP A 29 3.50 -4.55 4.16
N MET A 30 3.80 -3.88 5.27
CA MET A 30 5.01 -4.11 6.04
C MET A 30 5.04 -5.52 6.65
N THR A 31 3.87 -6.05 7.03
CA THR A 31 3.78 -7.32 7.75
C THR A 31 4.20 -8.54 6.92
N ILE A 32 4.35 -8.39 5.59
CA ILE A 32 4.92 -9.45 4.74
C ILE A 32 6.33 -9.84 5.20
N LEU A 33 7.05 -8.91 5.84
CA LEU A 33 8.42 -9.14 6.34
C LEU A 33 8.48 -9.99 7.62
N ILE A 34 7.33 -10.33 8.20
CA ILE A 34 7.21 -11.09 9.47
C ILE A 34 6.27 -12.30 9.32
N ASP A 35 6.13 -12.78 8.08
CA ASP A 35 5.35 -13.96 7.70
C ASP A 35 3.89 -13.92 8.17
N ILE A 36 3.27 -12.73 8.10
CA ILE A 36 1.81 -12.59 8.20
C ILE A 36 1.24 -12.66 6.79
N ASP A 37 0.24 -13.50 6.59
CA ASP A 37 -0.40 -13.65 5.29
C ASP A 37 -1.17 -12.38 4.89
N TRP A 38 -1.25 -12.15 3.58
CA TRP A 38 -1.83 -10.93 3.01
C TRP A 38 -3.28 -10.72 3.44
N ASN A 39 -4.10 -11.78 3.43
CA ASN A 39 -5.51 -11.67 3.83
C ASN A 39 -5.64 -11.24 5.30
N ARG A 40 -4.85 -11.84 6.19
CA ARG A 40 -4.82 -11.43 7.59
C ARG A 40 -4.38 -9.98 7.72
N SER A 41 -3.26 -9.59 7.14
CA SER A 41 -2.73 -8.24 7.33
C SER A 41 -3.66 -7.14 6.82
N HIS A 42 -4.34 -7.39 5.69
CA HIS A 42 -5.26 -6.45 5.08
C HIS A 42 -6.67 -6.49 5.71
N SER A 43 -6.91 -7.38 6.68
CA SER A 43 -8.19 -7.48 7.41
C SER A 43 -8.08 -7.08 8.89
N LEU A 44 -6.94 -6.53 9.33
CA LEU A 44 -6.67 -6.21 10.73
C LEU A 44 -7.33 -4.93 11.24
N GLY A 45 -7.81 -4.05 10.35
CA GLY A 45 -8.16 -2.66 10.68
C GLY A 45 -9.14 -2.53 11.86
N LEU A 46 -10.27 -3.24 11.83
CA LEU A 46 -11.28 -3.15 12.89
C LEU A 46 -10.86 -3.82 14.20
N GLU A 47 -10.02 -4.85 14.14
CA GLU A 47 -9.47 -5.51 15.33
C GLU A 47 -8.53 -4.57 16.08
N LEU A 48 -7.61 -3.93 15.34
CA LEU A 48 -6.70 -2.93 15.88
C LEU A 48 -7.47 -1.73 16.45
N TRP A 49 -8.47 -1.26 15.71
CA TRP A 49 -9.30 -0.13 16.16
C TRP A 49 -9.99 -0.42 17.49
N ARG A 50 -10.64 -1.58 17.64
CA ARG A 50 -11.29 -1.98 18.90
C ARG A 50 -10.28 -2.07 20.05
N HIS A 51 -9.13 -2.71 19.82
CA HIS A 51 -8.09 -2.83 20.85
C HIS A 51 -7.57 -1.46 21.29
N PHE A 52 -7.27 -0.55 20.37
CA PHE A 52 -6.75 0.78 20.71
C PHE A 52 -7.80 1.69 21.32
N GLN A 53 -9.07 1.60 20.89
CA GLN A 53 -10.16 2.36 21.51
C GLN A 53 -10.30 2.03 23.01
N GLU A 54 -10.14 0.75 23.37
CA GLU A 54 -10.27 0.28 24.76
C GLU A 54 -9.01 0.52 25.60
N LYS A 55 -7.81 0.30 25.03
CA LYS A 55 -6.56 0.23 25.82
C LYS A 55 -5.59 1.38 25.59
N ASN A 56 -5.58 1.99 24.41
CA ASN A 56 -4.56 2.98 24.04
C ASN A 56 -5.07 3.97 22.99
N LYS A 57 -5.84 4.96 23.46
CA LYS A 57 -6.55 5.91 22.58
C LYS A 57 -5.63 6.71 21.66
N ASP A 58 -4.37 6.91 22.03
CA ASP A 58 -3.38 7.62 21.21
C ASP A 58 -3.02 6.88 19.91
N LEU A 59 -3.35 5.57 19.80
CA LEU A 59 -3.08 4.74 18.62
C LEU A 59 -4.31 4.49 17.77
N VAL A 60 -5.44 5.13 18.08
CA VAL A 60 -6.66 5.01 17.27
C VAL A 60 -6.38 5.46 15.83
N ASP A 61 -5.69 6.57 15.63
CA ASP A 61 -5.39 7.10 14.29
C ASP A 61 -4.53 6.13 13.45
N PHE A 62 -3.65 5.34 14.08
CA PHE A 62 -2.95 4.26 13.40
C PHE A 62 -3.92 3.23 12.84
N SER A 63 -4.91 2.78 13.62
CA SER A 63 -5.91 1.83 13.14
C SER A 63 -6.81 2.40 12.03
N LEU A 64 -7.09 3.72 12.06
CA LEU A 64 -7.81 4.38 10.97
C LEU A 64 -7.00 4.36 9.67
N GLY A 65 -5.69 4.57 9.77
CA GLY A 65 -4.76 4.34 8.67
C GLY A 65 -4.86 2.92 8.10
N VAL A 66 -4.84 1.90 8.97
CA VAL A 66 -4.98 0.49 8.54
C VAL A 66 -6.32 0.22 7.86
N ILE A 67 -7.42 0.77 8.40
CA ILE A 67 -8.76 0.64 7.81
C ILE A 67 -8.81 1.28 6.41
N SER A 68 -8.16 2.42 6.20
CA SER A 68 -8.11 3.08 4.89
C SER A 68 -7.42 2.24 3.81
N HIS A 69 -6.50 1.37 4.22
CA HIS A 69 -5.71 0.50 3.35
C HIS A 69 -6.48 -0.78 2.96
N GLY A 70 -7.07 -1.47 3.95
CA GLY A 70 -7.37 -2.90 3.89
C GLY A 70 -8.45 -3.40 2.91
N ILE A 71 -8.78 -4.68 3.06
CA ILE A 71 -9.83 -5.38 2.32
C ILE A 71 -11.05 -5.72 3.18
N GLU A 72 -10.86 -5.85 4.50
CA GLU A 72 -11.93 -6.02 5.47
C GLU A 72 -11.64 -5.12 6.70
N PRO A 73 -12.37 -4.00 6.85
CA PRO A 73 -13.43 -3.51 5.98
C PRO A 73 -12.86 -3.03 4.63
N LYS A 74 -13.73 -2.87 3.64
CA LYS A 74 -13.35 -2.59 2.25
C LYS A 74 -12.71 -1.20 2.10
N GLY A 75 -11.38 -1.16 2.13
CA GLY A 75 -10.55 0.02 1.91
C GLY A 75 -9.98 0.08 0.50
N LEU A 76 -8.90 0.85 0.34
CA LEU A 76 -8.30 1.12 -0.97
C LEU A 76 -7.97 -0.16 -1.75
N ASP A 77 -7.34 -1.15 -1.09
CA ASP A 77 -6.90 -2.36 -1.76
C ASP A 77 -8.06 -3.27 -2.17
N TYR A 78 -9.19 -3.25 -1.45
CA TYR A 78 -10.38 -3.95 -1.91
C TYR A 78 -10.81 -3.45 -3.29
N TYR A 79 -10.85 -2.12 -3.47
CA TYR A 79 -11.32 -1.53 -4.72
C TYR A 79 -10.24 -1.48 -5.81
N SER A 80 -8.96 -1.47 -5.46
CA SER A 80 -7.88 -1.57 -6.46
C SER A 80 -7.71 -2.99 -6.97
N ASP A 81 -7.88 -4.00 -6.11
CA ASP A 81 -7.45 -5.36 -6.39
C ASP A 81 -8.61 -6.34 -6.50
N GLU A 82 -9.60 -6.29 -5.61
CA GLU A 82 -10.66 -7.30 -5.55
C GLU A 82 -11.86 -6.95 -6.44
N LYS A 83 -12.48 -5.78 -6.25
CA LYS A 83 -13.71 -5.43 -6.96
C LYS A 83 -13.92 -3.94 -7.10
N PHE A 84 -14.10 -3.47 -8.34
CA PHE A 84 -14.51 -2.09 -8.61
C PHE A 84 -15.67 -2.02 -9.62
N ARG A 85 -16.74 -1.30 -9.28
CA ARG A 85 -17.95 -1.16 -10.12
C ARG A 85 -18.43 -2.51 -10.69
N SER A 86 -18.79 -2.55 -11.97
CA SER A 86 -19.20 -3.75 -12.70
C SER A 86 -18.03 -4.54 -13.31
N PHE A 87 -16.79 -4.19 -13.01
CA PHE A 87 -15.63 -4.86 -13.58
C PHE A 87 -15.47 -6.29 -13.08
N GLU A 88 -14.68 -7.10 -13.78
CA GLU A 88 -14.38 -8.47 -13.36
C GLU A 88 -13.60 -8.44 -12.04
N LYS A 89 -12.62 -7.54 -11.93
CA LYS A 89 -11.75 -7.38 -10.77
C LYS A 89 -11.62 -5.91 -10.32
N GLY A 90 -10.70 -5.60 -9.42
CA GLY A 90 -10.43 -4.23 -8.97
C GLY A 90 -9.85 -3.32 -10.06
N TYR A 91 -9.85 -2.02 -9.79
CA TYR A 91 -9.44 -0.97 -10.73
C TYR A 91 -8.06 -1.21 -11.36
N CYS A 92 -7.06 -1.59 -10.55
CA CYS A 92 -5.69 -1.77 -11.03
C CYS A 92 -5.56 -2.96 -11.98
N PHE A 93 -6.27 -4.06 -11.72
CA PHE A 93 -6.32 -5.20 -12.63
C PHE A 93 -6.93 -4.80 -13.97
N GLU A 94 -8.05 -4.11 -13.97
CA GLU A 94 -8.76 -3.77 -15.20
C GLU A 94 -7.96 -2.81 -16.07
N LYS A 95 -7.34 -1.82 -15.45
CA LYS A 95 -6.42 -0.88 -16.12
C LYS A 95 -5.18 -1.58 -16.68
N ALA A 96 -4.78 -2.70 -16.13
CA ALA A 96 -3.57 -3.43 -16.53
C ALA A 96 -3.74 -4.28 -17.78
N ARG A 97 -4.97 -4.59 -18.24
CA ARG A 97 -5.23 -5.43 -19.42
C ARG A 97 -4.37 -5.08 -20.66
N PRO A 98 -4.25 -3.81 -21.10
CA PRO A 98 -3.43 -3.46 -22.26
C PRO A 98 -1.90 -3.57 -22.03
N LEU A 99 -1.45 -3.86 -20.82
CA LEU A 99 -0.03 -4.00 -20.47
C LEU A 99 0.42 -5.46 -20.30
N VAL A 100 -0.52 -6.41 -20.25
CA VAL A 100 -0.25 -7.82 -19.88
C VAL A 100 0.86 -8.44 -20.72
N GLU A 101 0.75 -8.38 -22.05
CA GLU A 101 1.75 -9.00 -22.94
C GLU A 101 3.14 -8.37 -22.76
N SER A 102 3.22 -7.04 -22.66
CA SER A 102 4.48 -6.33 -22.45
C SER A 102 5.12 -6.66 -21.09
N VAL A 103 4.30 -6.85 -20.05
CA VAL A 103 4.78 -7.23 -18.72
C VAL A 103 5.28 -8.67 -18.71
N VAL A 104 4.57 -9.59 -19.36
CA VAL A 104 5.02 -10.98 -19.54
C VAL A 104 6.38 -11.03 -20.22
N GLU A 105 6.54 -10.29 -21.31
CA GLU A 105 7.80 -10.18 -22.04
C GLU A 105 8.92 -9.55 -21.20
N ALA A 106 8.65 -8.41 -20.56
CA ALA A 106 9.66 -7.67 -19.81
C ALA A 106 10.13 -8.41 -18.55
N CYS A 107 9.23 -9.17 -17.90
CA CYS A 107 9.53 -9.88 -16.66
C CYS A 107 9.94 -11.35 -16.87
N PHE A 108 9.88 -11.85 -18.11
CA PHE A 108 10.15 -13.26 -18.45
C PHE A 108 9.29 -14.28 -17.66
N ILE A 109 8.06 -13.88 -17.32
CA ILE A 109 7.12 -14.70 -16.55
C ILE A 109 6.20 -15.52 -17.46
N SER A 110 5.42 -16.45 -16.86
CA SER A 110 4.39 -17.17 -17.60
C SER A 110 3.22 -16.24 -17.98
N SER A 111 2.54 -16.55 -19.08
CA SER A 111 1.33 -15.80 -19.47
C SER A 111 0.21 -15.88 -18.44
N GLY A 112 0.13 -16.98 -17.67
CA GLY A 112 -0.84 -17.15 -16.59
C GLY A 112 -0.65 -16.15 -15.44
N ASP A 113 0.57 -15.70 -15.21
CA ASP A 113 0.90 -14.69 -14.20
C ASP A 113 0.76 -13.25 -14.72
N GLY A 114 0.58 -13.08 -16.03
CA GLY A 114 0.68 -11.79 -16.71
C GLY A 114 -0.27 -10.74 -16.15
N TRP A 115 -1.54 -11.08 -15.95
CA TRP A 115 -2.52 -10.12 -15.44
C TRP A 115 -2.25 -9.71 -14.00
N TRP A 116 -1.85 -10.69 -13.17
CA TRP A 116 -1.43 -10.42 -11.80
C TRP A 116 -0.15 -9.59 -11.74
N LYS A 117 0.81 -9.76 -12.65
CA LYS A 117 2.00 -8.91 -12.62
C LYS A 117 1.78 -7.56 -13.26
N ALA A 118 0.84 -7.44 -14.19
CA ALA A 118 0.53 -6.17 -14.83
C ALA A 118 -0.20 -5.19 -13.90
N HIS A 119 -1.02 -5.63 -12.93
CA HIS A 119 -1.63 -4.68 -11.98
C HIS A 119 -0.58 -3.97 -11.12
N ASN A 120 0.51 -4.64 -10.74
CA ASN A 120 1.60 -3.98 -10.00
C ASN A 120 2.26 -2.86 -10.82
N PHE A 121 2.30 -2.96 -12.15
CA PHE A 121 2.74 -1.84 -12.99
C PHE A 121 1.76 -0.67 -12.98
N ILE A 122 0.45 -0.92 -12.93
CA ILE A 122 -0.55 0.13 -12.71
C ILE A 122 -0.32 0.82 -11.36
N GLU A 123 -0.14 0.06 -10.29
CA GLU A 123 0.14 0.61 -8.96
C GLU A 123 1.43 1.43 -8.93
N MET A 124 2.52 0.97 -9.55
CA MET A 124 3.76 1.74 -9.70
C MET A 124 3.56 3.02 -10.53
N GLY A 125 2.71 2.98 -11.55
CA GLY A 125 2.33 4.17 -12.32
C GLY A 125 1.56 5.20 -11.49
N ILE A 126 0.63 4.73 -10.64
CA ILE A 126 -0.09 5.57 -9.68
C ILE A 126 0.87 6.16 -8.65
N GLU A 127 1.76 5.35 -8.08
CA GLU A 127 2.77 5.78 -7.12
C GLU A 127 3.64 6.91 -7.68
N LEU A 128 4.10 6.75 -8.93
CA LEU A 128 4.89 7.77 -9.62
C LEU A 128 4.09 9.06 -9.83
N TYR A 129 2.82 8.97 -10.25
CA TYR A 129 1.93 10.13 -10.36
C TYR A 129 1.76 10.85 -9.02
N ILE A 130 1.53 10.10 -7.93
CA ILE A 130 1.34 10.67 -6.59
C ILE A 130 2.61 11.34 -6.10
N TYR A 131 3.78 10.73 -6.29
CA TYR A 131 5.06 11.34 -5.94
C TYR A 131 5.31 12.64 -6.70
N GLU A 132 5.04 12.69 -8.01
CA GLU A 132 5.18 13.91 -8.80
C GLU A 132 4.19 15.01 -8.37
N LYS A 133 2.96 14.62 -8.00
CA LYS A 133 1.90 15.55 -7.60
C LYS A 133 2.05 16.06 -6.17
N ARG A 134 2.53 15.22 -5.26
CA ARG A 134 2.63 15.45 -3.81
C ARG A 134 4.00 14.97 -3.28
N PRO A 135 5.10 15.57 -3.73
CA PRO A 135 6.46 15.12 -3.39
C PRO A 135 6.75 15.18 -1.88
N GLU A 136 5.99 15.98 -1.12
CA GLU A 136 6.13 16.08 0.33
C GLU A 136 5.70 14.82 1.11
N LEU A 137 4.98 13.89 0.48
CA LEU A 137 4.56 12.63 1.13
C LEU A 137 5.74 11.71 1.45
N LEU A 138 6.80 11.71 0.64
CA LEU A 138 7.96 10.86 0.89
C LEU A 138 8.76 11.31 2.14
N PRO A 139 9.12 12.60 2.29
CA PRO A 139 9.69 13.09 3.55
C PRO A 139 8.78 12.85 4.76
N LEU A 140 7.46 12.97 4.60
CA LEU A 140 6.51 12.66 5.66
C LEU A 140 6.59 11.19 6.07
N LEU A 141 6.56 10.26 5.12
CA LEU A 141 6.74 8.82 5.37
C LEU A 141 8.05 8.51 6.09
N GLN A 142 9.16 9.07 5.59
CA GLN A 142 10.49 8.88 6.18
C GLN A 142 10.55 9.41 7.61
N LYS A 143 9.92 10.57 7.88
CA LYS A 143 9.81 11.15 9.23
C LYS A 143 9.04 10.23 10.16
N SER A 144 7.87 9.75 9.76
CA SER A 144 7.04 8.89 10.61
C SER A 144 7.73 7.55 10.89
N LEU A 145 8.41 6.96 9.90
CA LEU A 145 9.25 5.76 10.08
C LEU A 145 10.48 6.00 10.98
N ALA A 146 10.89 7.26 11.17
CA ALA A 146 11.98 7.64 12.06
C ALA A 146 11.53 8.01 13.48
N ASP A 147 10.23 8.08 13.76
CA ASP A 147 9.70 8.31 15.11
C ASP A 147 9.90 7.06 15.98
N ALA A 148 11.05 7.00 16.64
CA ALA A 148 11.42 5.87 17.49
C ALA A 148 10.49 5.69 18.70
N VAL A 149 9.82 6.74 19.18
CA VAL A 149 8.91 6.66 20.32
C VAL A 149 7.62 5.99 19.88
N LEU A 150 7.03 6.47 18.78
CA LEU A 150 5.82 5.89 18.21
C LEU A 150 6.05 4.44 17.75
N VAL A 151 7.13 4.16 17.02
CA VAL A 151 7.46 2.81 16.55
C VAL A 151 7.61 1.83 17.72
N ARG A 152 8.30 2.21 18.80
CA ARG A 152 8.43 1.34 19.97
C ARG A 152 7.08 1.06 20.62
N LYS A 153 6.23 2.08 20.76
CA LYS A 153 4.88 1.94 21.32
C LYS A 153 4.03 1.00 20.46
N LEU A 154 4.11 1.12 19.13
CA LEU A 154 3.44 0.20 18.20
C LEU A 154 3.95 -1.23 18.35
N CYS A 155 5.26 -1.45 18.40
CA CYS A 155 5.82 -2.79 18.59
C CYS A 155 5.29 -3.47 19.87
N GLN A 156 5.24 -2.72 20.98
CA GLN A 156 4.72 -3.23 22.26
C GLN A 156 3.27 -3.69 22.15
N GLU A 157 2.40 -2.86 21.60
CA GLU A 157 0.97 -3.18 21.51
C GLU A 157 0.67 -4.28 20.48
N LEU A 158 1.30 -4.20 19.30
CA LEU A 158 1.08 -5.12 18.20
C LEU A 158 1.65 -6.52 18.47
N SER A 159 2.63 -6.65 19.36
CA SER A 159 3.26 -7.94 19.67
C SER A 159 2.24 -9.01 20.06
N SER A 160 1.29 -8.63 20.92
CA SER A 160 0.23 -9.50 21.41
C SER A 160 -0.85 -9.81 20.36
N ILE A 161 -1.12 -8.87 19.45
CA ILE A 161 -2.16 -9.00 18.43
C ILE A 161 -1.68 -9.87 17.27
N LEU A 162 -0.41 -9.73 16.91
CA LEU A 162 0.20 -10.44 15.79
C LEU A 162 0.85 -11.77 16.17
N ASP A 163 0.93 -12.09 17.46
CA ASP A 163 1.70 -13.22 17.98
C ASP A 163 3.15 -13.18 17.45
N ARG A 164 3.79 -12.02 17.60
CA ARG A 164 5.18 -11.76 17.19
C ARG A 164 5.89 -10.97 18.27
N ASP A 165 7.15 -11.28 18.52
CA ASP A 165 7.93 -10.53 19.50
C ASP A 165 8.24 -9.10 19.02
N GLU A 166 8.44 -8.18 19.97
CA GLU A 166 8.73 -6.77 19.67
C GLU A 166 9.98 -6.58 18.80
N THR A 167 11.01 -7.44 18.96
CA THR A 167 12.25 -7.34 18.17
C THR A 167 12.01 -7.67 16.71
N THR A 168 11.14 -8.63 16.42
CA THR A 168 10.71 -8.96 15.06
C THR A 168 9.96 -7.78 14.41
N LEU A 169 9.08 -7.11 15.17
CA LEU A 169 8.37 -5.92 14.69
C LEU A 169 9.31 -4.72 14.47
N GLU A 170 10.27 -4.50 15.36
CA GLU A 170 11.28 -3.44 15.17
C GLU A 170 12.12 -3.65 13.91
N LYS A 171 12.48 -4.91 13.61
CA LYS A 171 13.20 -5.26 12.37
C LYS A 171 12.37 -4.97 11.13
N MET A 172 11.06 -5.24 11.15
CA MET A 172 10.13 -4.91 10.07
C MET A 172 10.12 -3.40 9.78
N PHE A 173 9.89 -2.56 10.81
CA PHE A 173 9.94 -1.10 10.65
C PHE A 173 11.30 -0.61 10.14
N SER A 174 12.39 -1.15 10.67
CA SER A 174 13.76 -0.80 10.24
C SER A 174 14.03 -1.18 8.79
N ALA A 175 13.58 -2.36 8.35
CA ALA A 175 13.71 -2.80 6.97
C ALA A 175 12.91 -1.92 6.00
N PHE A 176 11.68 -1.57 6.36
CA PHE A 176 10.84 -0.68 5.54
C PHE A 176 11.43 0.74 5.47
N LYS A 177 11.93 1.28 6.60
CA LYS A 177 12.67 2.55 6.63
C LYS A 177 13.84 2.57 5.66
N LYS A 178 14.64 1.50 5.61
CA LYS A 178 15.76 1.39 4.67
C LYS A 178 15.29 1.32 3.22
N PHE A 179 14.18 0.63 2.96
CA PHE A 179 13.62 0.51 1.62
C PHE A 179 13.24 1.88 1.02
N PHE A 180 12.72 2.79 1.85
CA PHE A 180 12.30 4.15 1.45
C PHE A 180 13.37 5.24 1.63
N ALA A 181 14.62 4.86 1.92
CA ALA A 181 15.72 5.81 2.07
C ALA A 181 16.26 6.34 0.73
N ASP A 182 16.06 5.59 -0.36
CA ASP A 182 16.57 5.94 -1.70
C ASP A 182 15.68 6.98 -2.39
N GLU A 183 16.31 8.02 -2.95
CA GLU A 183 15.70 9.11 -3.72
C GLU A 183 16.50 9.41 -5.01
N PRO A 184 15.86 9.96 -6.06
CA PRO A 184 14.43 10.26 -6.19
C PRO A 184 13.59 9.00 -6.43
N LEU A 185 12.29 9.05 -6.12
CA LEU A 185 11.36 8.00 -6.52
C LEU A 185 11.00 8.16 -7.99
N ASP A 186 11.69 7.44 -8.86
CA ASP A 186 11.43 7.42 -10.30
C ASP A 186 11.07 6.02 -10.82
N ALA A 187 10.68 5.94 -12.10
CA ALA A 187 10.34 4.69 -12.75
C ALA A 187 11.51 3.67 -12.77
N GLN A 188 12.76 4.14 -12.75
CA GLN A 188 13.94 3.26 -12.73
C GLN A 188 14.09 2.60 -11.35
N LEU A 189 13.96 3.37 -10.27
CA LEU A 189 14.01 2.85 -8.91
C LEU A 189 12.84 1.90 -8.64
N LEU A 190 11.64 2.22 -9.12
CA LEU A 190 10.48 1.34 -9.03
C LEU A 190 10.71 0.01 -9.77
N ALA A 191 11.22 0.04 -11.00
CA ALA A 191 11.56 -1.18 -11.75
C ALA A 191 12.64 -2.04 -11.03
N LEU A 192 13.67 -1.40 -10.45
CA LEU A 192 14.70 -2.10 -9.65
C LEU A 192 14.13 -2.74 -8.39
N ARG A 193 13.22 -2.06 -7.70
CA ARG A 193 12.50 -2.62 -6.53
C ARG A 193 11.61 -3.79 -6.95
N TYR A 194 10.90 -3.64 -8.06
CA TYR A 194 10.03 -4.69 -8.59
C TYR A 194 10.79 -5.94 -9.04
N GLN A 195 12.00 -5.80 -9.61
CA GLN A 195 12.87 -6.94 -9.91
C GLN A 195 13.12 -7.83 -8.68
N LYS A 196 13.30 -7.22 -7.49
CA LYS A 196 13.46 -8.00 -6.24
C LYS A 196 12.22 -8.84 -5.95
N GLN A 197 11.03 -8.28 -6.15
CA GLN A 197 9.77 -9.01 -5.97
C GLN A 197 9.63 -10.15 -6.97
N ILE A 198 10.01 -9.93 -8.24
CA ILE A 198 10.02 -10.96 -9.28
C ILE A 198 11.01 -12.09 -8.93
N TYR A 199 12.20 -11.77 -8.45
CA TYR A 199 13.15 -12.77 -7.96
C TYR A 199 12.56 -13.63 -6.85
N PHE A 200 12.01 -13.01 -5.80
CA PHE A 200 11.48 -13.77 -4.66
C PHE A 200 10.24 -14.63 -5.02
N ARG A 201 9.41 -14.18 -5.96
CA ARG A 201 8.16 -14.89 -6.31
C ARG A 201 8.33 -15.93 -7.41
N HIS A 202 9.22 -15.67 -8.37
CA HIS A 202 9.34 -16.45 -9.60
C HIS A 202 10.74 -17.04 -9.82
N ASN A 203 11.70 -16.75 -8.94
CA ASN A 203 13.10 -17.15 -9.07
C ASN A 203 13.74 -16.69 -10.40
N ILE A 204 13.34 -15.51 -10.87
CA ILE A 204 13.88 -14.85 -12.07
C ILE A 204 14.88 -13.78 -11.59
N GLU A 205 16.17 -13.97 -11.90
CA GLU A 205 17.26 -13.12 -11.39
C GLU A 205 17.18 -11.67 -11.84
N SER A 206 16.69 -11.43 -13.07
CA SER A 206 16.60 -10.10 -13.66
C SER A 206 15.43 -9.97 -14.62
N ILE A 207 14.92 -8.74 -14.75
CA ILE A 207 13.89 -8.35 -15.72
C ILE A 207 14.50 -7.38 -16.73
N ASP A 208 13.83 -7.15 -17.86
CA ASP A 208 14.18 -6.05 -18.76
C ASP A 208 13.82 -4.72 -18.08
N LEU A 209 14.81 -4.11 -17.44
CA LEU A 209 14.63 -2.86 -16.68
C LEU A 209 14.21 -1.69 -17.57
N VAL A 210 14.68 -1.64 -18.82
CA VAL A 210 14.33 -0.56 -19.75
C VAL A 210 12.86 -0.67 -20.14
N LYS A 211 12.43 -1.86 -20.59
CA LYS A 211 11.01 -2.10 -20.89
C LYS A 211 10.14 -1.90 -19.66
N SER A 212 10.58 -2.37 -18.50
CA SER A 212 9.82 -2.21 -17.25
C SER A 212 9.61 -0.75 -16.90
N ARG A 213 10.65 0.09 -16.98
CA ARG A 213 10.55 1.53 -16.78
C ARG A 213 9.54 2.17 -17.76
N ASP A 214 9.61 1.79 -19.03
CA ASP A 214 8.72 2.34 -20.06
C ASP A 214 7.25 1.90 -19.85
N ILE A 215 7.03 0.66 -19.38
CA ILE A 215 5.70 0.17 -19.00
C ILE A 215 5.16 0.94 -17.78
N ILE A 216 5.99 1.24 -16.77
CA ILE A 216 5.57 2.05 -15.60
C ILE A 216 5.11 3.44 -16.04
N GLN A 217 5.79 4.08 -16.99
CA GLN A 217 5.35 5.38 -17.51
C GLN A 217 4.05 5.28 -18.28
N LYS A 218 3.89 4.26 -19.14
CA LYS A 218 2.63 4.00 -19.83
C LYS A 218 1.49 3.71 -18.85
N ALA A 219 1.77 2.98 -17.77
CA ALA A 219 0.81 2.74 -16.70
C ALA A 219 0.35 4.04 -16.04
N LYS A 220 1.27 4.99 -15.78
CA LYS A 220 0.94 6.34 -15.31
C LYS A 220 -0.02 7.05 -16.27
N GLU A 221 0.28 7.04 -17.57
CA GLU A 221 -0.56 7.66 -18.60
C GLU A 221 -1.98 7.09 -18.63
N LEU A 222 -2.15 5.79 -18.38
CA LEU A 222 -3.47 5.11 -18.37
C LEU A 222 -4.38 5.48 -17.19
N VAL A 223 -3.83 6.05 -16.11
CA VAL A 223 -4.56 6.34 -14.87
C VAL A 223 -4.68 7.82 -14.58
N VAL A 224 -3.78 8.68 -15.11
CA VAL A 224 -3.76 10.12 -14.81
C VAL A 224 -5.11 10.81 -15.05
N SER A 225 -5.87 10.36 -16.04
CA SER A 225 -7.16 10.99 -16.39
C SER A 225 -8.29 10.69 -15.40
N ASP A 226 -8.22 9.60 -14.62
CA ASP A 226 -9.35 9.11 -13.83
C ASP A 226 -8.99 8.58 -12.43
N ILE A 227 -7.72 8.62 -12.03
CA ILE A 227 -7.28 8.15 -10.70
C ILE A 227 -7.90 8.97 -9.55
N GLU A 228 -8.12 10.26 -9.75
CA GLU A 228 -8.77 11.10 -8.73
C GLU A 228 -10.25 10.77 -8.55
N ASP A 229 -10.95 10.46 -9.65
CA ASP A 229 -12.35 10.01 -9.61
C ASP A 229 -12.46 8.65 -8.94
N PHE A 230 -11.52 7.74 -9.23
CA PHE A 230 -11.39 6.47 -8.51
C PHE A 230 -11.25 6.70 -7.00
N PHE A 231 -10.32 7.57 -6.54
CA PHE A 231 -10.19 7.85 -5.11
C PHE A 231 -11.42 8.49 -4.50
N LEU A 232 -12.11 9.37 -5.22
CA LEU A 232 -13.35 9.97 -4.73
C LEU A 232 -14.44 8.92 -4.54
N GLU A 233 -14.63 8.03 -5.50
CA GLU A 233 -15.60 6.95 -5.40
C GLU A 233 -15.27 6.00 -4.26
N VAL A 234 -14.01 5.58 -4.11
CA VAL A 234 -13.60 4.73 -2.99
C VAL A 234 -13.87 5.43 -1.65
N LYS A 235 -13.55 6.73 -1.53
CA LYS A 235 -13.87 7.51 -0.34
C LYS A 235 -15.38 7.49 -0.02
N GLU A 236 -16.23 7.67 -1.02
CA GLU A 236 -17.69 7.62 -0.85
C GLU A 236 -18.18 6.23 -0.43
N GLN A 237 -17.62 5.17 -1.03
CA GLN A 237 -17.93 3.79 -0.67
C GLN A 237 -17.53 3.45 0.76
N MET A 238 -16.47 4.09 1.27
CA MET A 238 -16.02 3.91 2.65
C MET A 238 -16.81 4.73 3.68
N ALA A 239 -17.65 5.69 3.26
CA ALA A 239 -18.38 6.57 4.18
C ALA A 239 -19.18 5.82 5.27
N PRO A 240 -19.87 4.70 4.99
CA PRO A 240 -20.55 3.93 6.04
C PRO A 240 -19.60 3.36 7.10
N ILE A 241 -18.40 2.94 6.71
CA ILE A 241 -17.36 2.43 7.62
C ILE A 241 -16.91 3.57 8.55
N TRP A 242 -16.67 4.75 7.98
CA TRP A 242 -16.26 5.93 8.74
C TRP A 242 -17.34 6.41 9.70
N ASN A 243 -18.61 6.39 9.30
CA ASN A 243 -19.71 6.71 10.20
C ASN A 243 -19.74 5.73 11.39
N GLU A 244 -19.60 4.42 11.15
CA GLU A 244 -19.57 3.45 12.25
C GLU A 244 -18.40 3.69 13.22
N VAL A 245 -17.21 3.97 12.67
CA VAL A 245 -15.98 4.12 13.45
C VAL A 245 -15.94 5.46 14.20
N PHE A 246 -16.49 6.53 13.63
CA PHE A 246 -16.52 7.86 14.25
C PHE A 246 -17.73 8.08 15.17
N GLU A 247 -18.90 7.50 14.90
CA GLU A 247 -20.08 7.62 15.78
C GLU A 247 -19.93 6.82 17.09
N LYS A 248 -19.02 5.84 17.12
CA LYS A 248 -18.71 5.03 18.31
C LYS A 248 -17.62 5.64 19.20
N ASN A 249 -17.09 6.83 18.87
CA ASN A 249 -16.14 7.59 19.69
C ASN A 249 -16.85 8.68 20.50
#